data_AF-A0A6C0LPC5-F1
#
_entry.id   AF-A0A6C0LPC5-F1
#
_cell.length_a   1.000
_cell.length_b   1.000
_cell.length_c   1.000
_cell.angle_alpha   90.00
_cell.angle_beta   90.00
_cell.angle_gamma   90.00
#
_symmetry.space_group_name_H-M   'P 1'
#
loop_
_entity.id
_entity.type
_entity.pdbx_description
1 polymer ?
#
loop_
_entity_poly.entity_id
_entity_poly.type
_entity_poly.pdbx_seq_one_letter_code
_entity_poly.pdbx_strand_id
1 'polypeptide(L)'
;MPQLARKNETTSIIFAIIVMSRVLFFDTETTGLPKMRTVSALSKPDNWPDLVSISWSVYDDKELVEKQTYIIKPTDWVIPDESIKFHGITEQMANKTGSDLTVVMTMFKKSLEGCNLVIAHNMEFDRNVVFNAFKWRMNLDPTTFWSYGAELCTMQKAKAELKKPGKGFHPSDPYKFIGLDELYTDTFQKPPPPAAHTADRDVDVLQQIWWSRWS
;
A
#
# COMPACT_ATOMS: atom_id res chain seq x y z
N MET A 1 6.24 34.25 -51.38
CA MET A 1 7.09 34.36 -50.17
C MET A 1 6.67 35.60 -49.38
N PRO A 2 6.89 35.72 -48.07
CA PRO A 2 6.29 34.99 -46.92
C PRO A 2 5.66 36.01 -45.92
N GLN A 3 4.82 35.63 -44.94
CA GLN A 3 5.20 35.29 -43.55
C GLN A 3 3.94 34.75 -42.84
N LEU A 4 3.92 33.48 -42.45
CA LEU A 4 4.41 32.89 -41.19
C LEU A 4 3.41 32.98 -40.02
N ALA A 5 2.67 31.87 -39.91
CA ALA A 5 2.42 31.10 -38.70
C ALA A 5 2.94 31.71 -37.37
N ARG A 6 2.02 32.19 -36.55
CA ARG A 6 2.20 32.32 -35.09
C ARG A 6 0.86 32.09 -34.40
N LYS A 7 0.39 30.84 -34.37
CA LYS A 7 -0.77 30.45 -33.53
C LYS A 7 -0.66 29.10 -32.83
N ASN A 8 0.48 28.40 -32.93
CA ASN A 8 0.57 27.00 -32.48
C ASN A 8 1.57 26.73 -31.35
N GLU A 9 2.25 27.73 -30.77
CA GLU A 9 3.19 27.47 -29.67
C GLU A 9 2.54 27.58 -28.29
N THR A 10 1.62 28.53 -28.06
CA THR A 10 1.07 28.77 -26.71
C THR A 10 0.08 27.69 -26.26
N THR A 11 -0.69 27.11 -27.18
CA THR A 11 -1.63 26.01 -26.88
C THR A 11 -0.90 24.69 -26.61
N SER A 12 0.30 24.52 -27.19
CA SER A 12 1.12 23.31 -26.98
C SER A 12 1.86 23.33 -25.64
N ILE A 13 2.15 24.51 -25.08
CA ILE A 13 2.81 24.65 -23.77
C ILE A 13 1.82 24.45 -22.61
N ILE A 14 0.53 24.77 -22.81
CA ILE A 14 -0.52 24.61 -21.78
C ILE A 14 -0.99 23.15 -21.66
N PHE A 15 -0.79 22.32 -22.70
CA PHE A 15 -1.11 20.88 -22.66
C PHE A 15 0.07 19.99 -22.23
N ALA A 16 1.25 20.58 -22.01
CA ALA A 16 2.48 19.88 -21.62
C ALA A 16 2.77 19.94 -20.11
N ILE A 17 1.77 20.22 -19.28
CA ILE A 17 1.78 19.67 -17.92
C ILE A 17 1.16 18.27 -18.03
N ILE A 18 1.90 17.36 -18.64
CA ILE A 18 1.72 15.95 -18.34
C ILE A 18 2.13 15.88 -16.86
N VAL A 19 1.16 15.90 -15.96
CA VAL A 19 1.42 15.44 -14.59
C VAL A 19 1.80 13.98 -14.79
N MET A 20 3.10 13.71 -14.85
CA MET A 20 3.63 12.35 -14.85
C MET A 20 2.98 11.66 -13.65
N SER A 21 2.31 10.54 -13.90
CA SER A 21 1.52 9.92 -12.84
C SER A 21 2.47 9.13 -11.96
N ARG A 22 2.83 9.70 -10.80
CA ARG A 22 3.62 8.98 -9.82
C ARG A 22 2.73 8.07 -8.99
N VAL A 23 2.99 6.77 -9.06
CA VAL A 23 2.21 5.74 -8.38
C VAL A 23 3.05 5.09 -7.31
N LEU A 24 2.56 5.09 -6.08
CA LEU A 24 3.16 4.40 -4.95
C LEU A 24 2.37 3.12 -4.64
N PHE A 25 3.05 1.98 -4.63
CA PHE A 25 2.50 0.71 -4.13
C PHE A 25 3.12 0.41 -2.78
N PHE A 26 2.32 0.02 -1.79
CA PHE A 26 2.84 -0.34 -0.48
C PHE A 26 2.05 -1.48 0.18
N ASP A 27 2.69 -2.11 1.14
CA ASP A 27 2.15 -3.20 1.96
C ASP A 27 2.79 -3.16 3.37
N THR A 28 2.08 -3.67 4.37
CA THR A 28 2.52 -3.66 5.77
C THR A 28 2.40 -5.04 6.44
N GLU A 29 3.45 -5.42 7.17
CA GLU A 29 3.38 -6.52 8.15
C GLU A 29 3.17 -5.96 9.54
N THR A 30 2.39 -6.66 10.37
CA THR A 30 1.93 -6.11 11.65
C THR A 30 1.89 -7.12 12.79
N THR A 31 1.77 -6.62 14.01
CA THR A 31 1.60 -7.46 15.21
C THR A 31 0.22 -8.14 15.30
N GLY A 32 -0.66 -8.01 14.31
CA GLY A 32 -1.91 -8.75 14.24
C GLY A 32 -3.05 -8.02 13.51
N LEU A 33 -4.29 -8.26 13.93
CA LEU A 33 -5.48 -7.59 13.38
C LEU A 33 -5.98 -6.51 14.35
N PRO A 34 -6.73 -5.49 13.88
CA PRO A 34 -7.34 -4.52 14.78
C PRO A 34 -8.36 -5.20 15.71
N LYS A 35 -8.40 -4.75 16.97
CA LYS A 35 -9.39 -5.22 17.95
C LYS A 35 -10.82 -4.95 17.48
N MET A 36 -11.04 -3.78 16.88
CA MET A 36 -12.29 -3.42 16.21
C MET A 36 -11.99 -2.75 14.88
N ARG A 37 -12.21 -3.47 13.78
CA ARG A 37 -11.96 -2.96 12.42
C ARG A 37 -12.81 -1.75 12.03
N THR A 38 -13.99 -1.59 12.65
CA THR A 38 -14.90 -0.46 12.40
C THR A 38 -14.44 0.85 13.04
N VAL A 39 -13.44 0.82 13.92
CA VAL A 39 -12.91 2.00 14.62
C VAL A 39 -11.67 2.48 13.89
N SER A 40 -11.66 3.73 13.42
CA SER A 40 -10.48 4.33 12.78
C SER A 40 -9.28 4.35 13.72
N ALA A 41 -8.08 4.15 13.17
CA ALA A 41 -6.82 4.30 13.90
C ALA A 41 -6.67 5.69 14.53
N LEU A 42 -7.32 6.72 13.99
CA LEU A 42 -7.25 8.06 14.55
C LEU A 42 -8.12 8.25 15.80
N SER A 43 -9.04 7.33 16.09
CA SER A 43 -10.04 7.53 17.16
C SER A 43 -9.61 6.99 18.51
N LYS A 44 -8.86 5.88 18.54
CA LYS A 44 -8.54 5.17 19.77
C LYS A 44 -7.12 4.59 19.71
N PRO A 45 -6.25 4.85 20.71
CA PRO A 45 -4.97 4.16 20.82
C PRO A 45 -5.21 2.66 21.07
N ASP A 46 -4.21 1.83 20.78
CA ASP A 46 -4.22 0.39 21.04
C ASP A 46 -5.36 -0.39 20.36
N ASN A 47 -6.02 0.18 19.33
CA ASN A 47 -7.03 -0.53 18.54
C ASN A 47 -6.41 -1.23 17.32
N TRP A 48 -5.52 -0.54 16.63
CA TRP A 48 -4.81 -1.04 15.45
C TRP A 48 -3.44 -1.58 15.84
N PRO A 49 -2.94 -2.60 15.11
CA PRO A 49 -1.69 -3.25 15.44
C PRO A 49 -0.48 -2.34 15.18
N ASP A 50 0.66 -2.73 15.73
CA ASP A 50 1.93 -2.07 15.48
C ASP A 50 2.52 -2.51 14.14
N LEU A 51 3.23 -1.58 13.50
CA LEU A 51 3.93 -1.80 12.25
C LEU A 51 5.21 -2.60 12.50
N VAL A 52 5.29 -3.79 11.92
CA VAL A 52 6.45 -4.69 12.00
C VAL A 52 7.36 -4.54 10.78
N SER A 53 6.77 -4.40 9.59
CA SER A 53 7.51 -4.16 8.36
C SER A 53 6.69 -3.31 7.41
N ILE A 54 7.36 -2.52 6.59
CA ILE A 54 6.75 -1.77 5.49
C ILE A 54 7.62 -1.90 4.26
N SER A 55 6.98 -2.09 3.11
CA SER A 55 7.60 -1.99 1.80
C SER A 55 6.84 -1.00 0.95
N TRP A 56 7.56 -0.26 0.11
CA TRP A 56 6.92 0.52 -0.94
C TRP A 56 7.79 0.57 -2.19
N SER A 57 7.11 0.79 -3.32
CA SER A 57 7.74 1.11 -4.59
C SER A 57 7.05 2.32 -5.22
N VAL A 58 7.85 3.22 -5.79
CA VAL A 58 7.36 4.38 -6.53
C VAL A 58 7.70 4.19 -7.99
N TYR A 59 6.69 4.36 -8.83
CA TYR A 59 6.81 4.37 -10.27
C TYR A 59 6.52 5.76 -10.79
N ASP A 60 7.38 6.24 -11.68
CA ASP A 60 7.12 7.43 -12.49
C ASP A 60 6.65 6.92 -13.87
N ASP A 61 5.36 7.11 -14.16
CA ASP A 61 4.64 6.38 -15.18
C ASP A 61 4.72 4.85 -14.99
N LYS A 62 5.55 4.14 -15.77
CA LYS A 62 5.78 2.69 -15.64
C LYS A 62 7.22 2.33 -15.24
N GLU A 63 8.06 3.33 -14.98
CA GLU A 63 9.46 3.11 -14.57
C GLU A 63 9.60 3.13 -13.06
N LEU A 64 10.23 2.10 -12.51
CA LEU A 64 10.55 2.03 -11.08
C LEU A 64 11.63 3.06 -10.72
N VAL A 65 11.27 4.06 -9.92
CA VAL A 65 12.20 5.12 -9.48
C VAL A 65 12.61 4.99 -8.02
N GLU A 66 11.84 4.26 -7.22
CA GLU A 66 12.16 4.01 -5.82
C GLU A 66 11.63 2.63 -5.40
N LYS A 67 12.41 1.87 -4.62
CA LYS A 67 11.94 0.69 -3.91
C LYS A 67 12.63 0.64 -2.55
N GLN A 68 11.85 0.47 -1.50
CA GLN A 68 12.33 0.44 -0.13
C GLN A 68 11.60 -0.65 0.66
N THR A 69 12.31 -1.25 1.61
CA THR A 69 11.75 -2.26 2.51
C THR A 69 12.47 -2.18 3.84
N TYR A 70 11.70 -2.13 4.93
CA TYR A 70 12.22 -1.99 6.27
C TYR A 70 11.46 -2.85 7.27
N ILE A 71 12.20 -3.60 8.08
CA ILE A 71 11.70 -4.13 9.34
C ILE A 71 11.82 -3.01 10.38
N ILE A 72 10.81 -2.85 11.22
CA ILE A 72 10.80 -1.86 12.29
C ILE A 72 11.36 -2.48 13.56
N LYS A 73 12.26 -1.77 14.22
CA LYS A 73 12.75 -2.16 15.54
C LYS A 73 11.66 -1.97 16.60
N PRO A 74 11.24 -3.02 17.32
CA PRO A 74 10.26 -2.90 18.40
C PRO A 74 10.81 -2.03 19.52
N THR A 75 9.95 -1.26 20.19
CA THR A 75 10.34 -0.41 21.33
C THR A 75 9.57 -0.76 22.60
N ASP A 76 8.24 -0.83 22.52
CA ASP A 76 7.33 -1.11 23.62
C ASP A 76 6.20 -2.09 23.25
N TRP A 77 6.42 -2.87 22.20
CA TRP A 77 5.53 -3.90 21.70
C TRP A 77 6.31 -5.17 21.38
N VAL A 78 5.59 -6.29 21.24
CA VAL A 78 6.15 -7.60 20.91
C VAL A 78 5.50 -8.12 19.64
N ILE A 79 6.22 -8.92 18.85
CA ILE A 79 5.66 -9.64 17.70
C ILE A 79 5.06 -10.97 18.17
N PRO A 80 3.73 -11.17 18.09
CA PRO A 80 3.12 -12.43 18.49
C PRO A 80 3.48 -13.58 17.55
N ASP A 81 3.58 -14.81 18.07
CA ASP A 81 3.87 -16.02 17.29
C ASP A 81 2.91 -16.24 16.12
N GLU A 82 1.65 -15.80 16.25
CA GLU A 82 0.68 -15.86 15.15
C GLU A 82 1.11 -14.99 13.98
N SER A 83 1.52 -13.74 14.21
CA SER A 83 2.06 -12.85 13.19
C SER A 83 3.35 -13.41 12.58
N ILE A 84 4.26 -13.96 13.40
CA ILE A 84 5.50 -14.60 12.93
C ILE A 84 5.19 -15.75 11.97
N LYS A 85 4.14 -16.55 12.20
CA LYS A 85 3.75 -17.64 11.28
C LYS A 85 3.32 -17.12 9.91
N PHE A 86 2.78 -15.91 9.82
CA PHE A 86 2.38 -15.31 8.55
C PHE A 86 3.58 -14.70 7.82
N HIS A 87 4.34 -13.85 8.51
CA HIS A 87 5.37 -13.02 7.86
C HIS A 87 6.83 -13.39 8.15
N GLY A 88 7.08 -14.32 9.07
CA GLY A 88 8.41 -14.86 9.35
C GLY A 88 9.38 -13.94 10.10
N ILE A 89 8.97 -12.73 10.46
CA ILE A 89 9.82 -11.74 11.14
C ILE A 89 9.73 -11.99 12.64
N THR A 90 10.80 -12.49 13.24
CA THR A 90 10.86 -12.73 14.68
C THR A 90 11.25 -11.47 15.44
N GLU A 91 10.89 -11.41 16.72
CA GLU A 91 11.34 -10.36 17.65
C GLU A 91 12.87 -10.20 17.66
N GLN A 92 13.60 -11.32 17.64
CA GLN A 92 15.06 -11.33 17.59
C GLN A 92 15.60 -10.70 16.29
N MET A 93 14.97 -11.01 15.15
CA MET A 93 15.33 -10.43 13.85
C MET A 93 15.07 -8.92 13.87
N ALA A 94 13.87 -8.51 14.29
CA ALA A 94 13.47 -7.12 14.33
C ALA A 94 14.35 -6.28 15.28
N ASN A 95 14.76 -6.83 16.42
CA ASN A 95 15.70 -6.15 17.32
C ASN A 95 17.12 -6.02 16.75
N LYS A 96 17.57 -6.99 15.94
CA LYS A 96 18.92 -7.03 15.37
C LYS A 96 19.06 -6.21 14.10
N THR A 97 18.08 -6.24 13.21
CA THR A 97 18.14 -5.64 11.88
C THR A 97 17.09 -4.55 11.64
N GLY A 98 16.17 -4.36 12.59
CA GLY A 98 15.12 -3.36 12.47
C GLY A 98 15.66 -1.94 12.50
N SER A 99 14.99 -1.08 11.76
CA SER A 99 15.25 0.35 11.70
C SER A 99 14.33 1.12 12.65
N ASP A 100 14.75 2.31 13.03
CA ASP A 100 13.92 3.21 13.84
C ASP A 100 12.64 3.60 13.09
N LEU A 101 11.49 3.48 13.76
CA LEU A 101 10.18 3.78 13.19
C LEU A 101 10.10 5.22 12.65
N THR A 102 10.59 6.19 13.42
CA THR A 102 10.50 7.61 13.04
C THR A 102 11.27 7.87 11.75
N VAL A 103 12.46 7.27 11.60
CA VAL A 103 13.27 7.38 10.39
C VAL A 103 12.53 6.79 9.18
N VAL A 104 12.06 5.55 9.29
CA VAL A 104 11.38 4.85 8.19
C VAL A 104 10.10 5.56 7.77
N MET A 105 9.26 5.94 8.73
CA MET A 105 8.00 6.61 8.46
C MET A 105 8.18 8.02 7.90
N THR A 106 9.28 8.71 8.25
CA THR A 106 9.65 10.00 7.62
C THR A 106 10.03 9.81 6.15
N MET A 107 10.76 8.75 5.81
CA MET A 107 11.08 8.42 4.41
C MET A 107 9.82 8.07 3.62
N PHE A 108 8.97 7.20 4.18
CA PHE A 108 7.71 6.81 3.56
C PHE A 108 6.79 8.02 3.31
N LYS A 109 6.65 8.91 4.31
CA LYS A 109 5.90 10.17 4.16
C LYS A 109 6.41 11.00 2.97
N LYS A 110 7.73 11.14 2.83
CA LYS A 110 8.33 11.93 1.75
C LYS A 110 8.01 11.33 0.37
N SER A 111 8.07 10.00 0.23
CA SER A 111 7.72 9.33 -1.02
C SER A 111 6.23 9.45 -1.33
N LEU A 112 5.38 9.31 -0.31
CA LEU A 112 3.92 9.48 -0.40
C LEU A 112 3.53 10.87 -0.90
N GLU A 113 4.09 11.94 -0.32
CA GLU A 113 3.81 13.34 -0.71
C GLU A 113 4.18 13.65 -2.16
N GLY A 114 5.08 12.86 -2.76
CA GLY A 114 5.50 12.99 -4.16
C GLY A 114 4.64 12.20 -5.15
N CYS A 115 3.62 11.47 -4.70
CA CYS A 115 2.82 10.57 -5.54
C CYS A 115 1.38 11.06 -5.74
N ASN A 116 0.82 10.78 -6.91
CA ASN A 116 -0.55 11.15 -7.29
C ASN A 116 -1.56 10.03 -7.00
N LEU A 117 -1.09 8.80 -6.94
CA LEU A 117 -1.89 7.60 -6.72
C LEU A 117 -1.16 6.67 -5.74
N VAL A 118 -1.89 6.18 -4.76
CA VAL A 118 -1.39 5.32 -3.68
C VAL A 118 -2.20 4.04 -3.74
N ILE A 119 -1.54 2.90 -3.90
CA ILE A 119 -2.15 1.62 -4.18
C ILE A 119 -1.73 0.59 -3.13
N ALA A 120 -2.71 -0.11 -2.57
CA ALA A 120 -2.49 -1.22 -1.65
C ALA A 120 -3.56 -2.30 -1.84
N HIS A 121 -3.24 -3.54 -1.47
CA HIS A 121 -4.20 -4.64 -1.50
C HIS A 121 -4.85 -4.79 -0.14
N ASN A 122 -6.06 -4.26 0.02
CA ASN A 122 -6.73 -4.01 1.31
C ASN A 122 -6.35 -2.66 1.97
N MET A 123 -6.18 -1.61 1.15
CA MET A 123 -5.86 -0.22 1.54
C MET A 123 -6.40 0.29 2.88
N GLU A 124 -7.65 -0.03 3.22
CA GLU A 124 -8.24 0.39 4.50
C GLU A 124 -7.43 -0.11 5.70
N PHE A 125 -6.93 -1.34 5.63
CA PHE A 125 -6.11 -1.93 6.67
C PHE A 125 -4.74 -1.23 6.73
N ASP A 126 -3.97 -1.25 5.64
CA ASP A 126 -2.60 -0.71 5.61
C ASP A 126 -2.55 0.77 5.96
N ARG A 127 -3.50 1.56 5.45
CA ARG A 127 -3.62 2.97 5.82
C ARG A 127 -3.84 3.15 7.31
N ASN A 128 -4.71 2.36 7.94
CA ASN A 128 -4.95 2.49 9.37
C ASN A 128 -3.74 2.03 10.21
N VAL A 129 -2.97 1.05 9.74
CA VAL A 129 -1.67 0.67 10.35
C VAL A 129 -0.68 1.83 10.28
N VAL A 130 -0.52 2.43 9.10
CA VAL A 130 0.32 3.63 8.88
C VAL A 130 -0.16 4.79 9.76
N PHE A 131 -1.47 4.99 9.87
CA PHE A 131 -2.06 6.05 10.68
C PHE A 131 -1.83 5.81 12.17
N ASN A 132 -1.88 4.55 12.61
CA ASN A 132 -1.55 4.16 13.98
C ASN A 132 -0.08 4.53 14.30
N ALA A 133 0.85 4.21 13.40
CA ALA A 133 2.25 4.56 13.54
C ALA A 133 2.45 6.09 13.61
N PHE A 134 1.90 6.87 12.67
CA PHE A 134 2.04 8.32 12.71
C PHE A 134 1.39 8.95 13.94
N LYS A 135 0.14 8.61 14.23
CA LYS A 135 -0.62 9.27 15.28
C LYS A 135 -0.11 8.91 16.67
N TRP A 136 0.03 7.62 16.96
CA TRP A 136 0.25 7.16 18.34
C TRP A 136 1.72 6.92 18.66
N ARG A 137 2.56 6.61 17.66
CA ARG A 137 4.01 6.43 17.88
C ARG A 137 4.81 7.70 17.63
N MET A 138 4.41 8.54 16.67
CA MET A 138 5.14 9.77 16.31
C MET A 138 4.42 11.07 16.71
N ASN A 139 3.20 10.98 17.26
CA ASN A 139 2.36 12.15 17.59
C ASN A 139 2.18 13.11 16.40
N LEU A 140 1.99 12.56 15.20
CA LEU A 140 1.82 13.30 13.95
C LEU A 140 0.45 12.98 13.34
N ASP A 141 -0.29 13.98 12.90
CA ASP A 141 -1.59 13.78 12.25
C ASP A 141 -1.39 13.43 10.76
N PRO A 142 -1.65 12.16 10.35
CA PRO A 142 -1.45 11.74 8.97
C PRO A 142 -2.42 12.38 7.99
N THR A 143 -3.55 12.93 8.45
CA THR A 143 -4.53 13.59 7.57
C THR A 143 -4.00 14.89 6.94
N THR A 144 -2.88 15.41 7.45
CA THR A 144 -2.22 16.62 6.92
C THR A 144 -1.42 16.38 5.65
N PHE A 145 -1.07 15.12 5.34
CA PHE A 145 -0.27 14.75 4.17
C PHE A 145 -0.78 13.51 3.42
N TRP A 146 -1.71 12.75 4.01
CA TRP A 146 -2.34 11.60 3.37
C TRP A 146 -3.66 12.00 2.71
N SER A 147 -3.74 11.89 1.38
CA SER A 147 -4.95 12.21 0.62
C SER A 147 -5.79 10.97 0.35
N TYR A 148 -6.98 10.91 0.96
CA TYR A 148 -7.97 9.84 0.67
C TYR A 148 -8.40 9.82 -0.80
N GLY A 149 -8.37 10.96 -1.49
CA GLY A 149 -8.71 11.04 -2.92
C GLY A 149 -7.67 10.42 -3.85
N ALA A 150 -6.47 10.14 -3.34
CA ALA A 150 -5.38 9.51 -4.08
C ALA A 150 -5.30 7.99 -3.86
N GLU A 151 -6.21 7.39 -3.08
CA GLU A 151 -6.15 5.96 -2.73
C GLU A 151 -6.82 5.07 -3.78
N LEU A 152 -6.23 3.89 -4.01
CA LEU A 152 -6.87 2.79 -4.72
C LEU A 152 -6.65 1.46 -4.01
N CYS A 153 -7.74 0.75 -3.76
CA CYS A 153 -7.73 -0.58 -3.17
C CYS A 153 -7.92 -1.66 -4.25
N THR A 154 -6.88 -2.45 -4.52
CA THR A 154 -6.94 -3.50 -5.55
C THR A 154 -7.86 -4.65 -5.15
N MET A 155 -8.01 -4.94 -3.85
CA MET A 155 -8.95 -5.93 -3.34
C MET A 155 -10.42 -5.57 -3.67
N GLN A 156 -10.80 -4.29 -3.51
CA GLN A 156 -12.13 -3.79 -3.84
C GLN A 156 -12.36 -3.79 -5.35
N LYS A 157 -11.37 -3.32 -6.11
CA LYS A 157 -11.41 -3.31 -7.59
C LYS A 157 -11.57 -4.73 -8.15
N ALA A 158 -10.80 -5.69 -7.64
CA ALA A 158 -10.90 -7.10 -8.01
C ALA A 158 -12.25 -7.72 -7.65
N LYS A 159 -12.80 -7.45 -6.45
CA LYS A 159 -14.14 -7.93 -6.06
C LYS A 159 -15.22 -7.42 -7.02
N ALA A 160 -15.18 -6.14 -7.38
CA ALA A 160 -16.14 -5.54 -8.30
C ALA A 160 -16.05 -6.11 -9.73
N GLU A 161 -14.83 -6.39 -10.19
CA GLU A 161 -14.58 -6.96 -11.51
C GLU A 161 -14.91 -8.45 -11.60
N LEU A 162 -14.36 -9.25 -10.67
CA LEU A 162 -14.40 -10.72 -10.73
C LEU A 162 -15.69 -11.32 -10.20
N LYS A 163 -16.37 -10.63 -9.26
CA LYS A 163 -17.67 -11.04 -8.72
C LYS A 163 -17.73 -12.52 -8.30
N LYS A 164 -16.64 -13.04 -7.72
CA LYS A 164 -16.58 -14.44 -7.26
C LYS A 164 -17.51 -14.61 -6.06
N PRO A 165 -18.34 -15.67 -6.01
CA PRO A 165 -19.32 -15.85 -4.96
C PRO A 165 -18.64 -16.00 -3.59
N GLY A 166 -19.24 -15.37 -2.59
CA GLY A 166 -18.85 -15.51 -1.19
C GLY A 166 -19.17 -16.88 -0.60
N LYS A 167 -18.59 -17.18 0.56
CA LYS A 167 -19.04 -18.30 1.38
C LYS A 167 -20.33 -17.88 2.09
N GLY A 168 -21.45 -18.51 1.75
CA GLY A 168 -22.77 -18.18 2.31
C GLY A 168 -23.55 -17.16 1.49
N PHE A 169 -24.84 -17.03 1.78
CA PHE A 169 -25.75 -16.12 1.08
C PHE A 169 -25.85 -14.79 1.84
N HIS A 170 -25.23 -13.75 1.30
CA HIS A 170 -25.41 -12.36 1.74
C HIS A 170 -26.09 -11.59 0.60
N PRO A 171 -27.43 -11.40 0.64
CA PRO A 171 -28.18 -10.85 -0.50
C PRO A 171 -27.71 -9.46 -0.93
N SER A 172 -27.19 -8.65 0.00
CA SER A 172 -26.66 -7.30 -0.27
C SER A 172 -25.18 -7.26 -0.67
N ASP A 173 -24.43 -8.34 -0.43
CA ASP A 173 -23.01 -8.42 -0.78
C ASP A 173 -22.62 -9.88 -1.09
N PRO A 174 -23.04 -10.40 -2.25
CA PRO A 174 -22.90 -11.82 -2.58
C PRO A 174 -21.47 -12.21 -2.97
N TYR A 175 -20.55 -11.25 -3.10
CA TYR A 175 -19.22 -11.48 -3.66
C TYR A 175 -18.14 -11.44 -2.57
N LYS A 176 -17.21 -12.40 -2.60
CA LYS A 176 -16.06 -12.37 -1.68
C LYS A 176 -15.04 -11.31 -2.11
N PHE A 177 -14.26 -10.86 -1.13
CA PHE A 177 -12.96 -10.25 -1.42
C PHE A 177 -12.02 -11.28 -2.04
N ILE A 178 -11.19 -10.82 -2.97
CA ILE A 178 -10.18 -11.62 -3.66
C ILE A 178 -8.85 -11.32 -2.99
N GLY A 179 -8.20 -12.34 -2.42
CA GLY A 179 -6.87 -12.18 -1.84
C GLY A 179 -5.79 -11.97 -2.91
N LEU A 180 -4.63 -11.43 -2.52
CA LEU A 180 -3.58 -11.02 -3.46
C LEU A 180 -3.10 -12.18 -4.33
N ASP A 181 -2.82 -13.34 -3.74
CA ASP A 181 -2.40 -14.56 -4.44
C ASP A 181 -3.47 -15.12 -5.37
N GLU A 182 -4.74 -15.03 -4.96
CA GLU A 182 -5.86 -15.42 -5.81
C GLU A 182 -5.96 -14.48 -7.02
N LEU A 183 -5.79 -13.17 -6.79
CA LEU A 183 -5.80 -12.17 -7.85
C LEU A 183 -4.61 -12.32 -8.79
N TYR A 184 -3.42 -12.66 -8.29
CA TYR A 184 -2.25 -12.99 -9.10
C TYR A 184 -2.54 -14.19 -10.00
N THR A 185 -3.05 -15.28 -9.42
CA THR A 185 -3.36 -16.51 -10.16
C THR A 185 -4.39 -16.22 -11.25
N ASP A 186 -5.42 -15.44 -10.94
CA ASP A 186 -6.44 -15.02 -11.89
C ASP A 186 -5.86 -14.17 -13.04
N THR A 187 -4.93 -13.26 -12.73
CA THR A 187 -4.33 -12.35 -13.72
C THR A 187 -3.35 -13.05 -14.65
N PHE A 188 -2.53 -13.97 -14.13
CA PHE A 188 -1.42 -14.57 -14.89
C PHE A 188 -1.64 -16.04 -15.27
N GLN A 189 -2.73 -16.67 -14.81
CA GLN A 189 -3.03 -18.08 -15.04
C GLN A 189 -1.90 -19.03 -14.62
N LYS A 190 -1.18 -18.66 -13.55
CA LYS A 190 -0.03 -19.39 -12.99
C LYS A 190 0.03 -19.19 -11.47
N PRO A 191 0.64 -20.10 -10.70
CA PRO A 191 0.77 -19.93 -9.25
C PRO A 191 1.55 -18.66 -8.90
N PRO A 192 1.25 -18.02 -7.76
CA PRO A 192 1.97 -16.84 -7.31
C PRO A 192 3.42 -17.20 -6.93
N PRO A 193 4.34 -16.21 -6.91
CA PRO A 193 5.73 -16.46 -6.55
C PRO A 193 5.83 -17.14 -5.17
N PRO A 194 6.63 -18.22 -5.05
CA PRO A 194 6.77 -18.95 -3.80
C PRO A 194 7.60 -18.14 -2.81
N ALA A 195 6.99 -17.72 -1.71
CA ALA A 195 7.65 -17.08 -0.57
C ALA A 195 6.68 -17.02 0.61
N ALA A 196 7.19 -16.69 1.80
CA ALA A 196 6.35 -16.22 2.90
C ALA A 196 5.68 -14.88 2.50
N HIS A 197 4.59 -14.52 3.18
CA HIS A 197 3.99 -13.19 3.05
C HIS A 197 4.97 -12.18 3.65
N THR A 198 5.64 -11.42 2.79
CA THR A 198 6.51 -10.34 3.22
C THR A 198 6.12 -9.10 2.44
N ALA A 199 6.13 -7.94 3.11
CA ALA A 199 5.74 -6.69 2.49
C ALA A 199 6.44 -6.41 1.14
N ASP A 200 7.71 -6.78 0.97
CA ASP A 200 8.43 -6.61 -0.30
C ASP A 200 7.87 -7.48 -1.43
N ARG A 201 7.61 -8.74 -1.12
CA ARG A 201 7.02 -9.69 -2.06
C ARG A 201 5.60 -9.26 -2.42
N ASP A 202 4.80 -8.84 -1.45
CA ASP A 202 3.41 -8.47 -1.68
C ASP A 202 3.31 -7.15 -2.47
N VAL A 203 4.22 -6.19 -2.26
CA VAL A 203 4.37 -5.02 -3.14
C VAL A 203 4.75 -5.42 -4.57
N ASP A 204 5.72 -6.34 -4.73
CA ASP A 204 6.14 -6.79 -6.06
C ASP A 204 5.02 -7.51 -6.82
N VAL A 205 4.25 -8.33 -6.13
CA VAL A 205 3.08 -9.02 -6.69
C VAL A 205 1.98 -8.03 -7.04
N LEU A 206 1.71 -7.08 -6.14
CA LEU A 206 0.69 -6.04 -6.32
C LEU A 206 0.96 -5.17 -7.55
N GLN A 207 2.19 -4.65 -7.72
CA GLN A 207 2.51 -3.82 -8.87
C GLN A 207 2.43 -4.62 -10.19
N GLN A 208 2.85 -5.89 -10.20
CA GLN A 208 2.77 -6.73 -11.40
C GLN A 208 1.32 -6.92 -11.83
N ILE A 209 0.43 -7.22 -10.88
CA ILE A 209 -1.02 -7.34 -11.13
C ILE A 209 -1.54 -6.03 -11.71
N TRP A 210 -1.23 -4.89 -11.06
CA TRP A 210 -1.71 -3.58 -11.49
C TRP A 210 -1.34 -3.27 -12.93
N TRP A 211 -0.03 -3.39 -13.27
CA TRP A 211 0.47 -3.08 -14.60
C TRP A 211 -0.02 -4.03 -15.69
N SER A 212 -0.35 -5.26 -15.34
CA SER A 212 -0.83 -6.26 -16.30
C SER A 212 -2.34 -6.23 -16.51
N ARG A 213 -3.10 -5.83 -15.48
CA ARG A 213 -4.56 -5.95 -15.46
C ARG A 213 -5.29 -4.63 -15.71
N TRP A 214 -4.74 -3.51 -15.24
CA TRP A 214 -5.50 -2.26 -15.11
C TRP A 214 -4.80 -1.01 -15.67
N SER A 215 -3.64 -1.16 -16.30
CA SER A 215 -2.84 -0.04 -16.85
C SER A 215 -2.33 -0.32 -18.27
#